data_AF-A0AAE3UEC5-F1
#
_entry.id   AF-A0AAE3UEC5-F1
#
_cell.length_a   1.000
_cell.length_b   1.000
_cell.length_c   1.000
_cell.angle_alpha   90.00
_cell.angle_beta   90.00
_cell.angle_gamma   90.00
#
_symmetry.space_group_name_H-M   'P 1'
#
loop_
_entity.id
_entity.type
_entity.pdbx_description
1 polymer ?
#
loop_
_entity_poly.entity_id
_entity_poly.type
_entity_poly.pdbx_seq_one_letter_code
_entity_poly.pdbx_strand_id
1 'polypeptide(L)'
;MKKPTGPYLEQNFYYSNLSHTEAFRRLVSTVIQLGANFGGIGEAHLAPGIRDQLFAGIHDQVLTTIAIQDYTTFETYLNSPDVLLIQLLLTEAKRHSFKQKSHDLITCLSVSEQSIPHYSHPVAIWSEDLIFDPGRLAPSEKRKEGLAIYERFKEIIELSSPDYAAITTEYSLENPGMLKDGRESYAFTNFYIRTNFLGEITLQKIKDLYKDAYSESVHDGLYISTTCWLNPEQKEIDSDEASQLSVKVGKYIGNVE
;
A
#
# COMPACT_ATOMS: atom_id res chain seq x y z
N MET A 1 -15.28 7.44 -11.28
CA MET A 1 -14.69 8.11 -10.11
C MET A 1 -13.70 9.18 -10.58
N LYS A 2 -13.54 10.34 -9.92
CA LYS A 2 -12.42 11.24 -10.30
C LYS A 2 -11.15 10.61 -9.72
N LYS A 3 -10.30 10.04 -10.57
CA LYS A 3 -8.99 9.52 -10.15
C LYS A 3 -8.21 10.68 -9.51
N PRO A 4 -7.41 10.42 -8.45
CA PRO A 4 -6.50 11.43 -7.92
C PRO A 4 -5.67 12.01 -9.06
N THR A 5 -5.66 13.34 -9.21
CA THR A 5 -4.97 14.00 -10.33
C THR A 5 -3.49 14.31 -10.05
N GLY A 6 -2.96 13.78 -8.95
CA GLY A 6 -1.58 13.96 -8.51
C GLY A 6 -1.30 15.33 -7.85
N PRO A 7 -0.26 15.41 -6.99
CA PRO A 7 0.48 14.28 -6.43
C PRO A 7 -0.38 13.49 -5.43
N TYR A 8 -0.20 12.16 -5.38
CA TYR A 8 -0.92 11.29 -4.45
C TYR A 8 0.07 10.54 -3.56
N LEU A 9 -0.36 10.27 -2.33
CA LEU A 9 0.32 9.36 -1.43
C LEU A 9 -0.25 7.97 -1.65
N GLU A 10 0.61 6.96 -1.78
CA GLU A 10 0.20 5.56 -1.79
C GLU A 10 0.73 4.84 -0.55
N GLN A 11 -0.16 4.22 0.22
CA GLN A 11 0.22 3.22 1.22
C GLN A 11 -0.06 1.85 0.62
N ASN A 12 0.99 1.11 0.33
CA ASN A 12 0.96 -0.16 -0.38
C ASN A 12 1.18 -1.33 0.56
N PHE A 13 0.49 -2.44 0.34
CA PHE A 13 0.51 -3.61 1.20
C PHE A 13 0.54 -4.89 0.36
N TYR A 14 1.45 -5.81 0.69
CA TYR A 14 1.56 -7.11 0.06
C TYR A 14 1.28 -8.24 1.06
N TYR A 15 0.55 -9.26 0.60
CA TYR A 15 0.17 -10.44 1.36
C TYR A 15 0.45 -11.68 0.50
N SER A 16 1.51 -12.41 0.81
CA SER A 16 1.96 -13.62 0.10
C SER A 16 0.96 -14.77 0.19
N ASN A 17 0.31 -14.92 1.34
CA ASN A 17 -0.55 -16.06 1.66
C ASN A 17 -2.05 -15.79 1.50
N LEU A 18 -2.43 -14.64 0.93
CA LEU A 18 -3.83 -14.28 0.69
C LEU A 18 -4.07 -14.15 -0.81
N SER A 19 -5.23 -14.59 -1.27
CA SER A 19 -5.70 -14.21 -2.60
C SER A 19 -5.88 -12.69 -2.69
N HIS A 20 -5.91 -12.14 -3.91
CA HIS A 20 -6.16 -10.70 -4.10
C HIS A 20 -7.48 -10.27 -3.43
N THR A 21 -8.52 -11.11 -3.47
CA THR A 21 -9.84 -10.83 -2.88
C THR A 21 -9.74 -10.75 -1.36
N GLU A 22 -9.00 -11.67 -0.74
CA GLU A 22 -8.80 -11.68 0.71
C GLU A 22 -7.88 -10.55 1.19
N ALA A 23 -6.83 -10.22 0.43
CA ALA A 23 -5.97 -9.07 0.69
C ALA A 23 -6.78 -7.77 0.64
N PHE A 24 -7.61 -7.59 -0.40
CA PHE A 24 -8.50 -6.43 -0.54
C PHE A 24 -9.51 -6.36 0.61
N ARG A 25 -10.19 -7.47 0.91
CA ARG A 25 -11.12 -7.58 2.06
C ARG A 25 -10.46 -7.17 3.36
N ARG A 26 -9.24 -7.68 3.60
CA ARG A 26 -8.50 -7.41 4.84
C ARG A 26 -8.19 -5.93 4.97
N LEU A 27 -7.61 -5.32 3.94
CA LEU A 27 -7.28 -3.90 3.97
C LEU A 27 -8.52 -3.02 4.15
N VAL A 28 -9.62 -3.29 3.44
CA VAL A 28 -10.88 -2.56 3.60
C VAL A 28 -11.43 -2.69 5.02
N SER A 29 -11.44 -3.90 5.57
CA SER A 29 -11.94 -4.15 6.93
C SER A 29 -11.09 -3.44 7.98
N THR A 30 -9.76 -3.43 7.82
CA THR A 30 -8.82 -2.70 8.67
C THR A 30 -9.10 -1.20 8.63
N VAL A 31 -9.24 -0.62 7.44
CA VAL A 31 -9.48 0.83 7.29
C VAL A 31 -10.86 1.23 7.85
N ILE A 32 -11.89 0.38 7.71
CA ILE A 32 -13.20 0.57 8.36
C ILE A 32 -13.08 0.47 9.88
N GLN A 33 -12.31 -0.48 10.41
CA GLN A 33 -12.07 -0.62 11.85
C GLN A 33 -11.38 0.62 12.43
N LEU A 34 -10.52 1.28 11.64
CA LEU A 34 -9.90 2.57 11.95
C LEU A 34 -10.86 3.76 11.79
N GLY A 35 -12.12 3.50 11.43
CA GLY A 35 -13.18 4.48 11.40
C GLY A 35 -13.48 5.03 10.01
N ALA A 36 -13.10 4.38 8.91
CA ALA A 36 -13.61 4.75 7.60
C ALA A 36 -15.05 4.26 7.37
N ASN A 37 -15.77 4.98 6.50
CA ASN A 37 -17.08 4.60 5.97
C ASN A 37 -16.98 4.38 4.46
N PHE A 38 -17.94 3.63 3.93
CA PHE A 38 -18.10 3.50 2.49
C PHE A 38 -18.44 4.83 1.83
N GLY A 39 -17.74 5.16 0.75
CA GLY A 39 -18.00 6.34 -0.09
C GLY A 39 -19.13 6.15 -1.09
N GLY A 40 -19.76 4.96 -1.13
CA GLY A 40 -20.90 4.65 -2.00
C GLY A 40 -20.54 4.12 -3.38
N ILE A 41 -19.25 4.10 -3.76
CA ILE A 41 -18.80 3.84 -5.13
C ILE A 41 -17.59 2.90 -5.13
N GLY A 42 -17.61 1.89 -6.00
CA GLY A 42 -16.46 1.06 -6.35
C GLY A 42 -16.34 0.87 -7.86
N GLU A 43 -15.22 0.29 -8.29
CA GLU A 43 -14.98 -0.13 -9.68
C GLU A 43 -14.63 -1.63 -9.70
N ALA A 44 -15.24 -2.38 -10.62
CA ALA A 44 -15.08 -3.82 -10.72
C ALA A 44 -15.03 -4.28 -12.18
N HIS A 45 -14.39 -5.42 -12.43
CA HIS A 45 -14.61 -6.19 -13.65
C HIS A 45 -15.85 -7.08 -13.44
N LEU A 46 -16.71 -7.14 -14.46
CA LEU A 46 -17.97 -7.89 -14.43
C LEU A 46 -18.00 -8.87 -15.60
N ALA A 47 -17.85 -10.17 -15.32
CA ALA A 47 -17.99 -11.24 -16.30
C ALA A 47 -18.23 -12.58 -15.59
N PRO A 48 -18.88 -13.57 -16.23
CA PRO A 48 -19.08 -14.89 -15.64
C PRO A 48 -17.76 -15.54 -15.17
N GLY A 49 -17.67 -15.90 -13.89
CA GLY A 49 -16.50 -16.55 -13.29
C GLY A 49 -15.22 -15.70 -13.30
N ILE A 50 -15.33 -14.37 -13.42
CA ILE A 50 -14.17 -13.48 -13.55
C ILE A 50 -13.20 -13.53 -12.38
N ARG A 51 -13.69 -13.86 -11.19
CA ARG A 51 -12.88 -13.92 -9.96
C ARG A 51 -11.81 -15.00 -9.99
N ASP A 52 -12.03 -16.07 -10.75
CA ASP A 52 -11.07 -17.18 -10.91
C ASP A 52 -10.10 -16.93 -12.07
N GLN A 53 -10.26 -15.82 -12.81
CA GLN A 53 -9.38 -15.47 -13.93
C GLN A 53 -8.15 -14.70 -13.42
N LEU A 54 -7.00 -15.02 -14.00
CA LEU A 54 -5.76 -14.27 -13.78
C LEU A 54 -5.83 -12.96 -14.57
N PHE A 55 -5.36 -11.85 -13.97
CA PHE A 55 -5.23 -10.57 -14.65
C PHE A 55 -3.90 -9.93 -14.26
N ALA A 56 -3.25 -9.21 -15.19
CA ALA A 56 -1.97 -8.54 -14.90
C ALA A 56 -2.24 -7.09 -14.50
N GLY A 57 -3.01 -6.41 -15.34
CA GLY A 57 -3.38 -5.02 -15.23
C GLY A 57 -4.81 -4.85 -14.76
N ILE A 58 -5.02 -3.89 -13.88
CA ILE A 58 -6.37 -3.45 -13.49
C ILE A 58 -7.18 -2.87 -14.66
N HIS A 59 -6.51 -2.58 -15.78
CA HIS A 59 -7.07 -2.02 -17.01
C HIS A 59 -7.14 -3.03 -18.15
N ASP A 60 -6.83 -4.31 -17.91
CA ASP A 60 -6.93 -5.37 -18.91
C ASP A 60 -8.38 -5.60 -19.35
N GLN A 61 -9.34 -5.20 -18.51
CA GLN A 61 -10.77 -5.30 -18.76
C GLN A 61 -11.49 -3.98 -18.45
N VAL A 62 -12.72 -3.89 -18.95
CA VAL A 62 -13.58 -2.72 -18.70
C VAL A 62 -13.92 -2.64 -17.22
N LEU A 63 -13.53 -1.52 -16.60
CA LEU A 63 -13.95 -1.17 -15.25
C LEU A 63 -15.37 -0.64 -15.27
N THR A 64 -16.26 -1.32 -14.54
CA THR A 64 -17.64 -0.90 -14.35
C THR A 64 -17.80 -0.28 -12.96
N THR A 65 -18.38 0.91 -12.90
CA THR A 65 -18.74 1.53 -11.62
C THR A 65 -19.92 0.79 -11.00
N ILE A 66 -19.78 0.42 -9.72
CA ILE A 66 -20.82 -0.24 -8.92
C ILE A 66 -21.07 0.54 -7.63
N ALA A 67 -22.28 0.41 -7.07
CA ALA A 67 -22.68 1.09 -5.85
C ALA A 67 -22.38 0.21 -4.63
N ILE A 68 -21.57 0.71 -3.69
CA ILE A 68 -21.20 -0.01 -2.46
C ILE A 68 -21.42 0.93 -1.28
N GLN A 69 -22.61 0.85 -0.67
CA GLN A 69 -23.05 1.78 0.38
C GLN A 69 -22.70 1.32 1.79
N ASP A 70 -22.49 0.02 1.98
CA ASP A 70 -22.27 -0.59 3.29
C ASP A 70 -21.46 -1.88 3.18
N TYR A 71 -21.11 -2.43 4.35
CA TYR A 71 -20.32 -3.65 4.47
C TYR A 71 -21.03 -4.87 3.90
N THR A 72 -22.35 -4.96 4.03
CA THR A 72 -23.14 -6.07 3.51
C THR A 72 -23.09 -6.13 1.97
N THR A 73 -23.24 -4.98 1.32
CA THR A 73 -23.14 -4.82 -0.13
C THR A 73 -21.73 -5.15 -0.60
N PHE A 74 -20.71 -4.66 0.12
CA PHE A 74 -19.31 -4.97 -0.15
C PHE A 74 -19.04 -6.49 -0.11
N GLU A 75 -19.46 -7.17 0.96
CA GLU A 75 -19.31 -8.62 1.08
C GLU A 75 -20.10 -9.38 0.01
N THR A 76 -21.28 -8.88 -0.39
CA THR A 76 -22.05 -9.49 -1.49
C THR A 76 -21.25 -9.48 -2.79
N TYR A 77 -20.61 -8.35 -3.13
CA TYR A 77 -19.77 -8.26 -4.31
C TYR A 77 -18.50 -9.13 -4.20
N LEU A 78 -17.80 -9.10 -3.07
CA LEU A 78 -16.61 -9.95 -2.88
C LEU A 78 -16.91 -11.44 -2.95
N ASN A 79 -18.13 -11.86 -2.57
CA ASN A 79 -18.54 -13.26 -2.59
C ASN A 79 -19.14 -13.70 -3.95
N SER A 80 -19.41 -12.78 -4.88
CA SER A 80 -19.92 -13.11 -6.22
C SER A 80 -18.81 -13.66 -7.14
N PRO A 81 -19.02 -14.80 -7.83
CA PRO A 81 -18.03 -15.33 -8.79
C PRO A 81 -17.88 -14.47 -10.04
N ASP A 82 -18.89 -13.65 -10.33
CA ASP A 82 -18.98 -12.87 -11.55
C ASP A 82 -18.51 -11.42 -11.37
N VAL A 83 -17.91 -11.12 -10.21
CA VAL A 83 -17.44 -9.79 -9.84
C VAL A 83 -16.04 -9.89 -9.30
N LEU A 84 -15.14 -9.09 -9.89
CA LEU A 84 -13.81 -8.86 -9.38
C LEU A 84 -13.69 -7.39 -8.99
N LEU A 85 -13.74 -7.11 -7.69
CA LEU A 85 -13.64 -5.75 -7.16
C LEU A 85 -12.19 -5.26 -7.29
N ILE A 86 -12.00 -4.13 -7.99
CA ILE A 86 -10.69 -3.56 -8.26
C ILE A 86 -10.44 -2.33 -7.40
N GLN A 87 -11.46 -1.49 -7.23
CA GLN A 87 -11.36 -0.23 -6.48
C GLN A 87 -12.56 0.00 -5.57
N LEU A 88 -12.33 0.61 -4.42
CA LEU A 88 -13.36 1.00 -3.48
C LEU A 88 -13.04 2.37 -2.88
N LEU A 89 -13.99 3.31 -3.01
CA LEU A 89 -13.91 4.60 -2.37
C LEU A 89 -14.36 4.49 -0.91
N LEU A 90 -13.50 4.89 0.01
CA LEU A 90 -13.81 5.09 1.41
C LEU A 90 -13.72 6.58 1.77
N THR A 91 -14.48 6.95 2.80
CA THR A 91 -14.50 8.29 3.39
C THR A 91 -14.22 8.14 4.87
N GLU A 92 -13.22 8.83 5.40
CA GLU A 92 -12.90 8.71 6.82
C GLU A 92 -14.05 9.29 7.68
N ALA A 93 -14.52 8.56 8.71
CA ALA A 93 -15.51 9.08 9.66
C ALA A 93 -14.86 10.06 10.63
N LYS A 94 -13.64 9.76 11.10
CA LYS A 94 -12.98 10.45 12.20
C LYS A 94 -11.46 10.20 12.20
N ARG A 95 -10.63 11.15 11.70
CA ARG A 95 -9.37 11.55 12.37
C ARG A 95 -8.69 12.79 11.77
N HIS A 96 -7.75 13.26 12.61
CA HIS A 96 -6.88 14.43 12.72
C HIS A 96 -6.75 15.49 11.59
N SER A 97 -6.97 16.75 12.01
CA SER A 97 -6.54 18.02 11.39
C SER A 97 -6.92 18.38 9.97
N PHE A 98 -7.39 17.47 9.13
CA PHE A 98 -7.78 17.83 7.78
C PHE A 98 -9.08 18.64 7.82
N LYS A 99 -8.98 19.95 7.54
CA LYS A 99 -10.13 20.83 7.30
C LYS A 99 -10.95 20.40 6.06
N GLN A 100 -10.50 19.39 5.34
CA GLN A 100 -11.08 18.90 4.10
C GLN A 100 -11.36 17.41 4.24
N LYS A 101 -12.54 16.96 3.81
CA LYS A 101 -12.85 15.52 3.73
C LYS A 101 -11.86 14.91 2.73
N SER A 102 -10.90 14.13 3.21
CA SER A 102 -10.06 13.29 2.37
C SER A 102 -10.87 12.07 1.93
N HIS A 103 -10.61 11.64 0.71
CA HIS A 103 -11.12 10.39 0.16
C HIS A 103 -9.96 9.41 0.07
N ASP A 104 -10.17 8.20 0.58
CA ASP A 104 -9.25 7.10 0.37
C ASP A 104 -9.80 6.22 -0.73
N LEU A 105 -8.97 5.93 -1.73
CA LEU A 105 -9.26 4.95 -2.75
C LEU A 105 -8.43 3.70 -2.45
N ILE A 106 -9.10 2.61 -2.05
CA ILE A 106 -8.45 1.31 -1.94
C ILE A 106 -8.47 0.68 -3.34
N THR A 107 -7.31 0.26 -3.84
CA THR A 107 -7.17 -0.31 -5.19
C THR A 107 -6.22 -1.51 -5.20
N CYS A 108 -6.48 -2.49 -6.07
CA CYS A 108 -5.46 -3.45 -6.47
C CYS A 108 -4.42 -2.76 -7.35
N LEU A 109 -3.16 -3.19 -7.27
CA LEU A 109 -2.09 -2.75 -8.16
C LEU A 109 -1.87 -3.74 -9.31
N SER A 110 -1.33 -3.24 -10.42
CA SER A 110 -0.98 -4.08 -11.56
C SER A 110 0.35 -4.80 -11.32
N VAL A 111 0.48 -6.02 -11.86
CA VAL A 111 1.68 -6.84 -11.77
C VAL A 111 2.11 -7.33 -13.15
N SER A 112 3.28 -7.96 -13.28
CA SER A 112 3.67 -8.59 -14.55
C SER A 112 2.86 -9.87 -14.79
N GLU A 113 2.50 -10.16 -16.05
CA GLU A 113 1.80 -11.40 -16.43
C GLU A 113 2.51 -12.65 -15.91
N GLN A 114 3.84 -12.63 -15.92
CA GLN A 114 4.69 -13.73 -15.47
C GLN A 114 4.57 -14.00 -13.96
N SER A 115 4.22 -12.99 -13.16
CA SER A 115 4.13 -13.11 -11.71
C SER A 115 2.78 -13.65 -11.22
N ILE A 116 1.70 -13.47 -11.99
CA ILE A 116 0.32 -13.78 -11.55
C ILE A 116 0.12 -15.24 -11.10
N PRO A 117 0.70 -16.27 -11.77
CA PRO A 117 0.47 -17.66 -11.37
C PRO A 117 1.01 -18.01 -9.98
N HIS A 118 1.88 -17.17 -9.43
CA HIS A 118 2.65 -17.46 -8.21
C HIS A 118 2.46 -16.43 -7.10
N TYR A 119 2.09 -15.20 -7.46
CA TYR A 119 2.08 -14.08 -6.52
C TYR A 119 0.80 -13.25 -6.66
N SER A 120 0.27 -12.84 -5.51
CA SER A 120 -0.88 -11.95 -5.43
C SER A 120 -0.55 -10.52 -5.88
N HIS A 121 -1.60 -9.77 -6.18
CA HIS A 121 -1.50 -8.34 -6.39
C HIS A 121 -1.28 -7.62 -5.06
N PRO A 122 -0.33 -6.68 -4.97
CA PRO A 122 -0.33 -5.68 -3.91
C PRO A 122 -1.65 -4.89 -3.93
N VAL A 123 -2.07 -4.43 -2.76
CA VAL A 123 -3.21 -3.54 -2.60
C VAL A 123 -2.73 -2.22 -2.01
N ALA A 124 -3.31 -1.11 -2.44
CA ALA A 124 -2.89 0.22 -2.06
C ALA A 124 -4.07 1.05 -1.54
N ILE A 125 -3.77 1.97 -0.63
CA ILE A 125 -4.63 3.09 -0.26
C ILE A 125 -4.04 4.32 -0.94
N TRP A 126 -4.79 4.92 -1.85
CA TRP A 126 -4.46 6.19 -2.46
C TRP A 126 -5.21 7.30 -1.75
N SER A 127 -4.46 8.28 -1.25
CA SER A 127 -5.02 9.46 -0.59
C SER A 127 -4.58 10.72 -1.36
N GLU A 128 -5.50 11.66 -1.56
CA GLU A 128 -5.13 13.00 -2.01
C GLU A 128 -4.33 13.66 -0.89
N ASP A 129 -3.06 13.99 -1.16
CA ASP A 129 -2.19 14.55 -0.13
C ASP A 129 -1.47 15.82 -0.57
N LEU A 130 -1.57 16.83 0.28
CA LEU A 130 -1.02 18.15 0.05
C LEU A 130 0.47 18.23 0.40
N ILE A 131 1.01 17.24 1.13
CA ILE A 131 2.43 17.25 1.55
C ILE A 131 3.41 17.28 0.38
N PHE A 132 2.98 16.74 -0.76
CA PHE A 132 3.77 16.65 -1.99
C PHE A 132 3.58 17.82 -2.94
N ASP A 133 2.63 18.72 -2.67
CA ASP A 133 2.43 19.94 -3.45
C ASP A 133 3.49 20.98 -3.04
N PRO A 134 4.50 21.29 -3.89
CA PRO A 134 5.58 22.19 -3.53
C PRO A 134 5.05 23.60 -3.23
N GLY A 135 5.28 24.08 -2.01
CA GLY A 135 4.89 25.43 -1.59
C GLY A 135 3.49 25.54 -0.97
N ARG A 136 2.73 24.44 -0.87
CA ARG A 136 1.37 24.47 -0.28
C ARG A 136 1.34 24.40 1.24
N LEU A 137 2.31 23.71 1.84
CA LEU A 137 2.42 23.54 3.30
C LEU A 137 3.76 24.07 3.80
N ALA A 138 3.75 24.72 4.96
CA ALA A 138 4.96 25.07 5.69
C ALA A 138 5.70 23.80 6.16
N PRO A 139 7.03 23.83 6.39
CA PRO A 139 7.78 22.65 6.85
C PRO A 139 7.22 22.00 8.12
N SER A 140 6.72 22.79 9.08
CA SER A 140 6.08 22.30 10.30
C SER A 140 4.76 21.58 10.03
N GLU A 141 3.98 22.04 9.05
CA GLU A 141 2.73 21.41 8.62
C GLU A 141 3.02 20.11 7.89
N LYS A 142 3.97 20.10 6.94
CA LYS A 142 4.42 18.87 6.27
C LYS A 142 4.84 17.79 7.26
N ARG A 143 5.60 18.18 8.28
CA ARG A 143 6.00 17.26 9.35
C ARG A 143 4.80 16.72 10.12
N LYS A 144 3.86 17.57 10.49
CA LYS A 144 2.67 17.15 11.24
C LYS A 144 1.84 16.15 10.44
N GLU A 145 1.59 16.45 9.16
CA GLU A 145 0.82 15.56 8.28
C GLU A 145 1.58 14.26 7.99
N GLY A 146 2.88 14.35 7.71
CA GLY A 146 3.77 13.20 7.54
C GLY A 146 3.78 12.26 8.75
N LEU A 147 3.83 12.79 9.97
CA LEU A 147 3.72 11.98 11.18
C LEU A 147 2.34 11.34 11.31
N ALA A 148 1.26 12.02 10.95
CA ALA A 148 -0.08 11.44 10.98
C ALA A 148 -0.22 10.26 10.00
N ILE A 149 0.37 10.38 8.81
CA ILE A 149 0.45 9.30 7.82
C ILE A 149 1.25 8.12 8.36
N TYR A 150 2.43 8.37 8.93
CA TYR A 150 3.28 7.35 9.51
C TYR A 150 2.57 6.57 10.64
N GLU A 151 1.90 7.27 11.57
CA GLU A 151 1.14 6.61 12.65
C GLU A 151 -0.03 5.79 12.09
N ARG A 152 -0.78 6.33 11.12
CA ARG A 152 -1.86 5.59 10.45
C ARG A 152 -1.33 4.35 9.74
N PHE A 153 -0.20 4.45 9.05
CA PHE A 153 0.43 3.35 8.35
C PHE A 153 0.82 2.22 9.32
N LYS A 154 1.39 2.57 10.48
CA LYS A 154 1.67 1.63 11.57
C LYS A 154 0.41 0.95 12.10
N GLU A 155 -0.65 1.72 12.37
CA GLU A 155 -1.94 1.16 12.82
C GLU A 155 -2.50 0.15 11.80
N ILE A 156 -2.38 0.43 10.49
CA ILE A 156 -2.82 -0.48 9.43
C ILE A 156 -1.93 -1.74 9.37
N ILE A 157 -0.61 -1.60 9.50
CA ILE A 157 0.32 -2.73 9.55
C ILE A 157 -0.04 -3.65 10.72
N GLU A 158 -0.23 -3.10 11.92
CA GLU A 158 -0.53 -3.86 13.12
C GLU A 158 -1.85 -4.65 12.98
N LEU A 159 -2.87 -4.03 12.39
CA LEU A 159 -4.19 -4.65 12.25
C LEU A 159 -4.31 -5.60 11.05
N SER A 160 -3.61 -5.34 9.95
CA SER A 160 -3.73 -6.13 8.71
C SER A 160 -2.61 -7.17 8.57
N SER A 161 -1.49 -7.01 9.27
CA SER A 161 -0.33 -7.91 9.24
C SER A 161 0.15 -8.26 7.82
N PRO A 162 0.50 -7.25 6.99
CA PRO A 162 1.08 -7.51 5.67
C PRO A 162 2.45 -8.18 5.80
N ASP A 163 2.90 -8.86 4.75
CA ASP A 163 4.26 -9.42 4.72
C ASP A 163 5.30 -8.32 4.50
N TYR A 164 4.96 -7.34 3.67
CA TYR A 164 5.65 -6.06 3.59
C TYR A 164 4.70 -4.98 3.09
N ALA A 165 5.06 -3.73 3.38
CA ALA A 165 4.27 -2.56 3.02
C ALA A 165 5.18 -1.36 2.78
N ALA A 166 4.72 -0.37 2.02
CA ALA A 166 5.49 0.85 1.77
C ALA A 166 4.60 2.10 1.64
N ILE A 167 5.13 3.25 2.06
CA ILE A 167 4.59 4.57 1.78
C ILE A 167 5.36 5.15 0.58
N THR A 168 4.66 5.44 -0.52
CA THR A 168 5.25 5.91 -1.77
C THR A 168 4.48 7.08 -2.36
N THR A 169 5.04 7.72 -3.38
CA THR A 169 4.46 8.86 -4.11
C THR A 169 4.35 8.61 -5.61
N GLU A 170 5.37 7.97 -6.18
CA GLU A 170 5.56 7.82 -7.62
C GLU A 170 5.76 6.36 -8.05
N TYR A 171 5.97 5.46 -7.07
CA TYR A 171 6.32 4.07 -7.32
C TYR A 171 5.29 3.16 -6.68
N SER A 172 4.69 2.29 -7.48
CA SER A 172 3.87 1.20 -6.95
C SER A 172 4.76 0.13 -6.33
N LEU A 173 4.26 -0.51 -5.27
CA LEU A 173 4.97 -1.63 -4.65
C LEU A 173 5.00 -2.85 -5.57
N GLU A 174 6.17 -3.41 -5.83
CA GLU A 174 6.31 -4.65 -6.58
C GLU A 174 6.01 -5.90 -5.73
N ASN A 175 5.48 -6.95 -6.36
CA ASN A 175 5.40 -8.29 -5.76
C ASN A 175 6.76 -9.03 -5.88
N PRO A 176 6.99 -10.15 -5.16
CA PRO A 176 8.26 -10.87 -5.21
C PRO A 176 8.62 -11.39 -6.60
N GLY A 177 7.64 -11.83 -7.39
CA GLY A 177 7.87 -12.29 -8.77
C GLY A 177 8.47 -11.20 -9.66
N MET A 178 7.91 -10.00 -9.63
CA MET A 178 8.42 -8.86 -10.38
C MET A 178 9.85 -8.50 -9.97
N LEU A 179 10.16 -8.57 -8.67
CA LEU A 179 11.50 -8.30 -8.13
C LEU A 179 12.51 -9.38 -8.54
N LYS A 180 12.08 -10.64 -8.58
CA LYS A 180 12.87 -11.79 -9.02
C LYS A 180 13.27 -11.68 -10.49
N ASP A 181 12.38 -11.15 -11.33
CA ASP A 181 12.61 -10.91 -12.76
C ASP A 181 13.60 -9.75 -13.03
N GLY A 182 14.18 -9.16 -11.97
CA GLY A 182 15.20 -8.13 -12.07
C GLY A 182 14.64 -6.71 -12.18
N ARG A 183 13.35 -6.51 -11.91
CA ARG A 183 12.78 -5.16 -11.82
C ARG A 183 13.39 -4.44 -10.62
N GLU A 184 14.00 -3.30 -10.88
CA GLU A 184 14.42 -2.39 -9.82
C GLU A 184 13.17 -1.81 -9.15
N SER A 185 13.15 -1.87 -7.82
CA SER A 185 12.10 -1.25 -7.02
C SER A 185 12.66 -0.04 -6.28
N TYR A 186 11.90 1.05 -6.35
CA TYR A 186 12.15 2.28 -5.62
C TYR A 186 11.11 2.50 -4.50
N ALA A 187 10.28 1.49 -4.22
CA ALA A 187 9.25 1.55 -3.20
C ALA A 187 9.81 1.42 -1.76
N PHE A 188 11.01 0.89 -1.58
CA PHE A 188 11.60 0.60 -0.25
C PHE A 188 12.41 1.78 0.30
N THR A 189 11.78 2.95 0.39
CA THR A 189 12.32 4.16 1.03
C THR A 189 11.65 4.43 2.39
N ASN A 190 10.35 4.19 2.49
CA ASN A 190 9.58 4.25 3.73
C ASN A 190 8.71 2.99 3.82
N PHE A 191 9.21 1.95 4.49
CA PHE A 191 8.67 0.61 4.32
C PHE A 191 8.74 -0.22 5.59
N TYR A 192 7.88 -1.24 5.63
CA TYR A 192 7.80 -2.25 6.66
C TYR A 192 8.02 -3.62 6.06
N ILE A 193 8.74 -4.50 6.76
CA ILE A 193 8.84 -5.92 6.42
C ILE A 193 8.66 -6.77 7.67
N ARG A 194 7.79 -7.77 7.56
CA ARG A 194 7.49 -8.73 8.61
C ARG A 194 8.62 -9.73 8.82
N THR A 195 8.93 -10.05 10.08
CA THR A 195 10.01 -10.99 10.42
C THR A 195 9.76 -12.38 9.87
N ASN A 196 8.52 -12.86 9.91
CA ASN A 196 8.19 -14.20 9.39
C ASN A 196 8.30 -14.32 7.86
N PHE A 197 8.38 -13.21 7.13
CA PHE A 197 8.50 -13.22 5.68
C PHE A 197 9.96 -13.34 5.21
N LEU A 198 10.89 -12.55 5.77
CA LEU A 198 12.32 -12.57 5.38
C LEU A 198 13.25 -13.29 6.36
N GLY A 199 12.79 -13.54 7.59
CA GLY A 199 13.61 -14.01 8.69
C GLY A 199 14.45 -12.91 9.35
N GLU A 200 14.74 -13.10 10.64
CA GLU A 200 15.45 -12.14 11.49
C GLU A 200 16.85 -11.78 10.96
N ILE A 201 17.58 -12.77 10.45
CA ILE A 201 18.93 -12.57 9.91
C ILE A 201 18.91 -11.62 8.71
N THR A 202 17.94 -11.78 7.81
CA THR A 202 17.81 -10.92 6.62
C THR A 202 17.34 -9.52 7.02
N LEU A 203 16.40 -9.42 7.96
CA LEU A 203 15.98 -8.11 8.48
C LEU A 203 17.13 -7.36 9.16
N GLN A 204 18.00 -8.05 9.90
CA GLN A 204 19.17 -7.41 10.48
C GLN A 204 20.12 -6.87 9.41
N LYS A 205 20.37 -7.62 8.32
CA LYS A 205 21.15 -7.11 7.18
C LYS A 205 20.51 -5.88 6.54
N ILE A 206 19.19 -5.87 6.39
CA ILE A 206 18.46 -4.72 5.86
C ILE A 206 18.58 -3.52 6.82
N LYS A 207 18.44 -3.73 8.12
CA LYS A 207 18.65 -2.68 9.12
C LYS A 207 20.05 -2.09 9.04
N ASP A 208 21.08 -2.94 8.91
CA ASP A 208 22.47 -2.50 8.78
C ASP A 208 22.72 -1.74 7.47
N LEU A 209 22.04 -2.09 6.37
CA LEU A 209 22.08 -1.35 5.11
C LEU A 209 21.53 0.07 5.26
N TYR A 210 20.52 0.27 6.12
CA TYR A 210 19.87 1.56 6.39
C TYR A 210 20.30 2.15 7.75
N LYS A 211 21.54 1.93 8.18
CA LYS A 211 22.04 2.37 9.51
C LYS A 211 21.84 3.87 9.80
N ASP A 212 21.82 4.70 8.77
CA ASP A 212 21.68 6.16 8.86
C ASP A 212 20.21 6.62 8.73
N ALA A 213 19.30 5.69 8.43
CA ALA A 213 17.86 5.94 8.36
C ALA A 213 17.22 5.87 9.75
N TYR A 214 15.96 6.27 9.82
CA TYR A 214 15.13 5.88 10.96
C TYR A 214 14.74 4.41 10.83
N SER A 215 14.79 3.67 11.95
CA SER A 215 14.33 2.28 12.00
C SER A 215 13.71 1.97 13.37
N GLU A 216 12.62 1.21 13.39
CA GLU A 216 12.01 0.72 14.63
C GLU A 216 11.39 -0.67 14.43
N SER A 217 11.22 -1.40 15.53
CA SER A 217 10.38 -2.60 15.54
C SER A 217 8.91 -2.19 15.61
N VAL A 218 8.10 -2.61 14.63
CA VAL A 218 6.64 -2.43 14.61
C VAL A 218 6.00 -3.81 14.59
N HIS A 219 5.17 -4.11 15.58
CA HIS A 219 4.60 -5.44 15.76
C HIS A 219 5.67 -6.56 15.69
N ASP A 220 5.57 -7.45 14.71
CA ASP A 220 6.48 -8.56 14.45
C ASP A 220 7.38 -8.29 13.22
N GLY A 221 7.68 -7.03 12.91
CA GLY A 221 8.55 -6.66 11.80
C GLY A 221 9.41 -5.42 12.05
N LEU A 222 10.06 -4.97 10.99
CA LEU A 222 10.95 -3.83 10.97
C LEU A 222 10.38 -2.75 10.06
N TYR A 223 10.18 -1.55 10.60
CA TYR A 223 9.90 -0.35 9.82
C TYR A 223 11.18 0.46 9.63
N ILE A 224 11.39 0.99 8.42
CA ILE A 224 12.49 1.87 8.03
C ILE A 224 11.92 3.08 7.29
N SER A 225 12.46 4.26 7.56
CA SER A 225 12.10 5.50 6.85
C SER A 225 13.34 6.34 6.55
N THR A 226 13.48 6.73 5.29
CA THR A 226 14.53 7.64 4.80
C THR A 226 14.05 9.09 4.67
N THR A 227 12.81 9.39 5.06
CA THR A 227 12.18 10.69 4.79
C THR A 227 11.82 11.41 6.08
N CYS A 228 12.42 12.57 6.33
CA CYS A 228 12.38 13.26 7.63
C CYS A 228 10.98 13.60 8.17
N TRP A 229 9.97 13.73 7.32
CA TRP A 229 8.60 14.00 7.74
C TRP A 229 7.76 12.72 7.94
N LEU A 230 8.25 11.53 7.56
CA LEU A 230 7.61 10.22 7.80
C LEU A 230 8.22 9.45 8.97
N ASN A 231 8.98 10.12 9.84
CA ASN A 231 9.52 9.51 11.04
C ASN A 231 9.66 10.51 12.21
N PRO A 232 9.55 10.04 13.46
CA PRO A 232 9.58 10.91 14.63
C PRO A 232 10.94 11.59 14.87
N GLU A 233 12.03 10.95 14.43
CA GLU A 233 13.41 11.42 14.64
C GLU A 233 13.88 12.45 13.60
N GLN A 234 13.11 12.70 12.55
CA GLN A 234 13.48 13.54 11.40
C GLN A 234 14.78 13.12 10.72
N LYS A 235 15.06 11.81 10.69
CA LYS A 235 16.18 11.28 9.91
C LYS A 235 15.85 11.30 8.43
N GLU A 236 16.87 11.59 7.64
CA GLU A 236 16.78 11.66 6.18
C GLU A 236 18.03 11.05 5.58
N ILE A 237 17.84 10.27 4.52
CA ILE A 237 18.91 9.83 3.63
C ILE A 237 18.70 10.52 2.29
N ASP A 238 19.79 10.82 1.60
CA ASP A 238 19.76 11.34 0.23
C ASP A 238 18.89 10.45 -0.70
N SER A 239 18.15 11.06 -1.62
CA SER A 239 17.20 10.33 -2.48
C SER A 239 17.88 9.31 -3.40
N ASP A 240 19.08 9.61 -3.90
CA ASP A 240 19.82 8.70 -4.78
C ASP A 240 20.35 7.52 -3.99
N GLU A 241 20.87 7.78 -2.78
CA GLU A 241 21.29 6.73 -1.86
C GLU A 241 20.09 5.84 -1.46
N ALA A 242 18.96 6.43 -1.05
CA ALA A 242 17.75 5.70 -0.68
C ALA A 242 17.23 4.83 -1.83
N SER A 243 17.30 5.33 -3.08
CA SER A 243 16.92 4.57 -4.27
C SER A 243 17.83 3.35 -4.50
N GLN A 244 19.15 3.53 -4.36
CA GLN A 244 20.11 2.42 -4.48
C GLN A 244 19.93 1.37 -3.38
N LEU A 245 19.63 1.80 -2.16
CA LEU A 245 19.32 0.89 -1.05
C LEU A 245 18.01 0.14 -1.31
N SER A 246 16.99 0.81 -1.84
CA SER A 246 15.70 0.21 -2.19
C SER A 246 15.86 -0.95 -3.17
N VAL A 247 16.70 -0.79 -4.21
CA VAL A 247 17.01 -1.88 -5.15
C VAL A 247 17.65 -3.08 -4.47
N LYS A 248 18.50 -2.87 -3.46
CA LYS A 248 19.10 -3.97 -2.67
C LYS A 248 18.05 -4.70 -1.83
N VAL A 249 17.09 -3.98 -1.25
CA VAL A 249 15.97 -4.58 -0.51
C VAL A 249 15.08 -5.41 -1.43
N GLY A 250 14.76 -4.87 -2.62
CA GLY A 250 14.01 -5.59 -3.64
C GLY A 250 14.62 -6.95 -3.98
N LYS A 251 15.96 -7.05 -4.03
CA LYS A 251 16.65 -8.33 -4.24
C LYS A 251 16.47 -9.32 -3.08
N TYR A 252 16.38 -8.88 -1.84
CA TYR A 252 16.08 -9.80 -0.73
C TYR A 252 14.65 -10.34 -0.84
N ILE A 253 13.69 -9.49 -1.16
CA ILE A 253 12.27 -9.87 -1.30
C ILE A 253 12.06 -10.79 -2.51
N GLY A 254 12.68 -10.50 -3.65
CA GLY A 254 12.58 -11.34 -4.86
C GLY A 254 13.22 -12.74 -4.72
N ASN A 255 13.99 -12.99 -3.65
CA ASN A 255 14.64 -14.27 -3.38
C ASN A 255 13.91 -15.10 -2.31
N VAL A 256 12.71 -14.69 -1.87
CA VAL A 256 11.88 -15.52 -0.98
C VAL A 256 11.31 -16.69 -1.79
N GLU A 257 11.44 -17.91 -1.24
CA GLU A 257 10.91 -19.15 -1.81
C GLU A 257 9.40 -19.31 -1.59
#